data_AF-A0A662D7U7-F1
#
_entry.id   AF-A0A662D7U7-F1
#
_cell.length_a   1.000
_cell.length_b   1.000
_cell.length_c   1.000
_cell.angle_alpha   90.00
_cell.angle_beta   90.00
_cell.angle_gamma   90.00
#
_symmetry.space_group_name_H-M   'P 1'
#
loop_
_entity.id
_entity.type
_entity.pdbx_description
1 polymer ?
#
loop_
_entity_poly.entity_id
_entity_poly.type
_entity_poly.pdbx_seq_one_letter_code
_entity_poly.pdbx_strand_id
1 'polypeptide(L)'
;MGTFGAFYALWLWTFRLWTPWRWFYLSIGGWVVLEFVRGHFPFGGFPWGDIGYPAASLPGALGSVQWIGPSGWTVLTVSVAAGITLVIENRESWRFAVDSLAVVMLVMIGGALLGPAPSAQVWRTAIVQGGSPCPQIHCQNETMRIYERHIELTRAIPDRTVEFVVWPENSVGTPWEPDENEEVRTAIIEQARRLDAYMLISGTRIVDDGRFINFNALYSPEGVKIGEYHKRHPVPFGEFVPLRGLFGFVPQLDQVPRDMISGTQSIVFPTEQGIVG
;
A
#
# COMPACT_ATOMS: atom_id res chain seq x y z
N MET A 1 -1.21 -13.80 14.00
CA MET A 1 -0.94 -12.95 15.19
C MET A 1 -0.43 -13.75 16.40
N GLY A 2 -0.99 -14.93 16.71
CA GLY A 2 -0.57 -15.72 17.89
C GLY A 2 0.91 -16.15 17.91
N THR A 3 1.49 -16.54 16.77
CA THR A 3 2.90 -16.96 16.67
C THR A 3 3.87 -15.80 16.88
N PHE A 4 3.61 -14.64 16.27
CA PHE A 4 4.41 -13.43 16.45
C PHE A 4 4.48 -13.00 17.92
N GLY A 5 3.32 -12.91 18.58
CA GLY A 5 3.26 -12.58 20.00
C GLY A 5 3.98 -13.60 20.88
N ALA A 6 3.86 -14.90 20.56
CA ALA A 6 4.56 -15.96 21.29
C ALA A 6 6.10 -15.86 21.15
N PHE A 7 6.61 -15.59 19.95
CA PHE A 7 8.05 -15.37 19.74
C PHE A 7 8.57 -14.15 20.48
N TYR A 8 7.83 -13.04 20.46
CA TYR A 8 8.21 -11.85 21.22
C TYR A 8 8.14 -12.08 22.73
N ALA A 9 7.12 -12.78 23.22
CA ALA A 9 7.03 -13.15 24.64
C ALA A 9 8.20 -14.05 25.07
N LEU A 10 8.57 -15.03 24.25
CA LEU A 10 9.74 -15.89 24.48
C LEU A 10 11.04 -15.07 24.49
N TRP A 11 11.18 -14.12 23.58
CA TRP A 11 12.30 -13.18 23.53
C TRP A 11 12.42 -12.39 24.84
N LEU A 12 11.33 -11.74 25.26
CA LEU A 12 11.28 -10.99 26.53
C LEU A 12 11.58 -11.88 27.74
N TRP A 13 11.04 -13.10 27.76
CA TRP A 13 11.27 -14.07 28.83
C TRP A 13 12.74 -14.49 28.92
N THR A 14 13.40 -14.71 27.79
CA THR A 14 14.81 -15.11 27.71
C THR A 14 15.73 -14.08 28.38
N PHE A 15 15.44 -12.79 28.18
CA PHE A 15 16.26 -11.70 28.71
C PHE A 15 15.74 -11.12 30.03
N ARG A 16 14.66 -11.68 30.62
CA ARG A 16 13.96 -11.08 31.77
C ARG A 16 14.85 -10.84 33.00
N LEU A 17 15.88 -11.66 33.20
CA LEU A 17 16.79 -11.56 34.36
C LEU A 17 17.99 -10.65 34.09
N TRP A 18 18.09 -10.07 32.89
CA TRP A 18 19.20 -9.18 32.56
C TRP A 18 19.00 -7.81 33.21
N THR A 19 20.08 -7.04 33.28
CA THR A 19 20.05 -5.67 33.81
C THR A 19 19.00 -4.81 33.08
N PRO A 20 18.31 -3.88 33.77
CA PRO A 20 17.22 -3.10 33.18
C PRO A 20 17.55 -2.43 31.84
N TRP A 21 18.75 -1.85 31.70
CA TRP A 21 19.17 -1.21 30.45
C TRP A 21 19.29 -2.19 29.28
N ARG A 22 19.89 -3.37 29.50
CA ARG A 22 20.00 -4.41 28.46
C ARG A 22 18.62 -4.90 28.07
N TRP A 23 17.78 -5.18 29.07
CA TRP A 23 16.42 -5.64 28.82
C TRP A 23 15.64 -4.61 27.99
N PHE A 24 15.69 -3.33 28.37
CA PHE A 24 15.01 -2.24 27.66
C PHE A 24 15.35 -2.19 26.16
N TYR A 25 16.65 -2.13 25.83
CA TYR A 25 17.07 -2.07 24.42
C TYR A 25 16.82 -3.38 23.66
N LEU A 26 16.93 -4.53 24.33
CA LEU A 26 16.61 -5.82 23.72
C LEU A 26 15.12 -5.99 23.46
N SER A 27 14.23 -5.45 24.31
CA SER A 27 12.79 -5.45 24.06
C SER A 27 12.47 -4.68 22.78
N ILE A 28 13.00 -3.46 22.65
CA ILE A 28 12.80 -2.63 21.47
C ILE A 28 13.41 -3.29 20.22
N GLY A 29 14.67 -3.68 20.29
CA GLY A 29 15.39 -4.30 19.17
C GLY A 29 14.75 -5.63 18.74
N GLY A 30 14.30 -6.43 19.70
CA GLY A 30 13.59 -7.68 19.44
C GLY A 30 12.29 -7.47 18.67
N TRP A 31 11.51 -6.45 19.05
CA TRP A 31 10.30 -6.09 18.31
C TRP A 31 10.62 -5.68 16.87
N VAL A 32 11.60 -4.78 16.70
CA VAL A 32 12.03 -4.31 15.37
C VAL A 32 12.50 -5.46 14.49
N VAL A 33 13.31 -6.38 15.03
CA VAL A 33 13.78 -7.56 14.29
C VAL A 33 12.60 -8.44 13.89
N LEU A 34 11.66 -8.70 14.79
CA LEU A 34 10.49 -9.52 14.48
C LEU A 34 9.59 -8.86 13.43
N GLU A 35 9.38 -7.55 13.50
CA GLU A 35 8.63 -6.82 12.48
C GLU A 35 9.34 -6.78 11.14
N PHE A 36 10.66 -6.59 11.14
CA PHE A 36 11.47 -6.66 9.92
C PHE A 36 11.36 -8.04 9.27
N VAL A 37 11.50 -9.11 10.04
CA VAL A 37 11.34 -10.49 9.54
C VAL A 37 9.92 -10.69 9.02
N ARG A 38 8.90 -10.32 9.79
CA ARG A 38 7.48 -10.44 9.40
C ARG A 38 7.17 -9.64 8.14
N GLY A 39 7.78 -8.48 7.96
CA GLY A 39 7.57 -7.58 6.83
C GLY A 39 8.26 -8.00 5.53
N HIS A 40 9.22 -8.93 5.57
CA HIS A 40 9.96 -9.40 4.39
C HIS A 40 9.86 -10.91 4.15
N PHE A 41 9.52 -11.70 5.16
CA PHE A 41 9.54 -13.16 5.12
C PHE A 41 8.32 -13.79 5.80
N PRO A 42 7.75 -14.86 5.23
CA PRO A 42 8.06 -15.44 3.92
C PRO A 42 7.38 -14.67 2.76
N PHE A 43 7.83 -14.93 1.53
CA PHE A 43 7.18 -14.50 0.28
C PHE A 43 6.95 -12.98 0.14
N GLY A 44 7.91 -12.16 0.58
CA GLY A 44 7.78 -10.70 0.57
C GLY A 44 7.13 -10.12 1.83
N GLY A 45 6.72 -10.99 2.77
CA GLY A 45 6.24 -10.62 4.09
C GLY A 45 4.82 -10.10 4.16
N PHE A 46 4.38 -9.79 5.37
CA PHE A 46 3.04 -9.31 5.68
C PHE A 46 3.08 -8.29 6.83
N PRO A 47 3.41 -7.02 6.55
CA PRO A 47 3.61 -5.96 7.56
C PRO A 47 2.29 -5.36 8.08
N TRP A 48 1.19 -6.11 8.07
CA TRP A 48 -0.11 -5.63 8.56
C TRP A 48 -0.16 -5.43 10.07
N GLY A 49 -0.92 -4.43 10.50
CA GLY A 49 -1.12 -4.15 11.94
C GLY A 49 0.14 -3.60 12.64
N ASP A 50 0.98 -2.88 11.91
CA ASP A 50 2.11 -2.16 12.51
C ASP A 50 1.61 -1.15 13.55
N ILE A 51 2.17 -1.22 14.75
CA ILE A 51 1.81 -0.39 15.90
C ILE A 51 2.19 1.08 15.70
N GLY A 52 3.00 1.41 14.69
CA GLY A 52 3.30 2.77 14.29
C GLY A 52 2.17 3.46 13.50
N TYR A 53 1.28 2.71 12.84
CA TYR A 53 0.23 3.30 11.99
C TYR A 53 -0.78 4.21 12.72
N PRO A 54 -1.23 3.91 13.96
CA PRO A 54 -2.13 4.80 14.70
C PRO A 54 -1.57 6.22 14.93
N ALA A 55 -0.26 6.42 14.80
CA ALA A 55 0.36 7.75 14.86
C ALA A 55 -0.23 8.72 13.82
N ALA A 56 -0.73 8.22 12.69
CA ALA A 56 -1.34 9.04 11.65
C ALA A 56 -2.61 9.78 12.12
N SER A 57 -3.25 9.35 13.21
CA SER A 57 -4.45 10.00 13.77
C SER A 57 -4.13 11.19 14.68
N LEU A 58 -2.86 11.43 15.01
CA LEU A 58 -2.44 12.53 15.88
C LEU A 58 -1.69 13.58 15.02
N PRO A 59 -2.16 14.84 14.92
CA PRO A 59 -1.58 15.82 14.00
C PRO A 59 -0.06 16.01 14.16
N GLY A 60 0.43 16.13 15.40
CA GLY A 60 1.87 16.27 15.67
C GLY A 60 2.68 15.02 15.31
N ALA A 61 2.10 13.83 15.48
CA ALA A 61 2.76 12.59 15.11
C ALA A 61 2.77 12.42 13.58
N LEU A 62 1.65 12.70 12.90
CA LEU A 62 1.54 12.68 11.44
C LEU A 62 2.62 13.56 10.78
N GLY A 63 2.81 14.78 11.27
CA GLY A 63 3.85 15.68 10.74
C GLY A 63 5.28 15.16 10.92
N SER A 64 5.53 14.34 11.94
CA SER A 64 6.86 13.75 12.18
C SER A 64 7.13 12.47 11.36
N VAL A 65 6.10 11.86 10.75
CA VAL A 65 6.24 10.63 9.93
C VAL A 65 7.22 10.86 8.77
N GLN A 66 7.34 12.08 8.26
CA GLN A 66 8.31 12.42 7.22
C GLN A 66 9.78 12.13 7.62
N TRP A 67 10.11 12.13 8.92
CA TRP A 67 11.47 11.92 9.41
C TRP A 67 11.75 10.49 9.82
N ILE A 68 10.78 9.87 10.52
CA ILE A 68 10.99 8.59 11.19
C ILE A 68 10.11 7.46 10.62
N GLY A 69 9.15 7.80 9.75
CA GLY A 69 8.20 6.86 9.19
C GLY A 69 7.29 6.21 10.25
N PRO A 70 6.41 5.28 9.84
CA PRO A 70 5.66 4.46 10.78
C PRO A 70 6.58 3.60 11.66
N SER A 71 7.67 3.05 11.11
CA SER A 71 8.59 2.19 11.86
C SER A 71 9.33 2.91 13.00
N GLY A 72 9.59 4.22 12.88
CA GLY A 72 10.10 5.00 13.99
C GLY A 72 9.08 5.18 15.11
N TRP A 73 7.81 5.39 14.74
CA TRP A 73 6.70 5.44 15.70
C TRP A 73 6.51 4.10 16.43
N THR A 74 6.77 2.99 15.76
CA THR A 74 6.85 1.66 16.38
C THR A 74 7.90 1.62 17.46
N VAL A 75 9.14 2.02 17.15
CA VAL A 75 10.25 2.05 18.12
C VAL A 75 9.89 2.89 19.35
N LEU A 76 9.34 4.08 19.14
CA LEU A 76 8.92 4.98 20.22
C LEU A 76 7.78 4.40 21.08
N THR A 77 6.79 3.76 20.43
CA THR A 77 5.67 3.14 21.14
C THR A 77 6.14 1.97 22.00
N VAL A 78 7.02 1.11 21.45
CA VAL A 78 7.61 -0.01 22.20
C VAL A 78 8.52 0.48 23.31
N SER A 79 9.28 1.57 23.10
CA SER A 79 10.17 2.11 24.13
C SER A 79 9.39 2.65 25.32
N VAL A 80 8.29 3.38 25.09
CA VAL A 80 7.38 3.80 26.17
C VAL A 80 6.80 2.59 26.90
N ALA A 81 6.30 1.59 26.17
CA ALA A 81 5.74 0.38 26.78
C ALA A 81 6.78 -0.37 27.62
N ALA A 82 8.00 -0.57 27.11
CA ALA A 82 9.10 -1.22 27.83
C ALA A 82 9.51 -0.41 29.08
N GLY A 83 9.57 0.92 28.97
CA GLY A 83 9.84 1.80 30.11
C GLY A 83 8.79 1.66 31.20
N ILE A 84 7.50 1.66 30.83
CA ILE A 84 6.38 1.44 31.76
C ILE A 84 6.49 0.05 32.43
N THR A 85 6.84 -0.99 31.69
CA THR A 85 7.05 -2.34 32.26
C THR A 85 8.11 -2.32 33.36
N LEU A 86 9.26 -1.66 33.13
CA LEU A 86 10.32 -1.57 34.14
C LEU A 86 9.89 -0.81 35.42
N VAL A 87 8.99 0.17 35.28
CA VAL A 87 8.38 0.87 36.42
C VAL A 87 7.45 -0.07 37.19
N ILE A 88 6.56 -0.77 36.50
CA ILE A 88 5.59 -1.69 37.12
C ILE A 88 6.30 -2.84 37.84
N GLU A 89 7.41 -3.35 37.29
CA GLU A 89 8.23 -4.39 37.91
C GLU A 89 9.09 -3.89 39.08
N ASN A 90 8.93 -2.64 39.52
CA ASN A 90 9.68 -2.01 40.61
C ASN A 90 11.20 -2.13 40.46
N ARG A 91 11.73 -2.09 39.23
CA ARG A 91 13.18 -2.16 38.98
C ARG A 91 13.88 -0.81 39.13
N GLU A 92 13.26 0.14 39.82
CA GLU A 92 13.72 1.53 40.05
C GLU A 92 14.23 2.28 38.79
N SER A 93 13.79 1.86 37.60
CA SER A 93 14.33 2.31 36.32
C SER A 93 13.37 3.26 35.59
N TRP A 94 12.71 4.14 36.35
CA TRP A 94 11.68 5.06 35.86
C TRP A 94 12.17 6.02 34.78
N ARG A 95 13.48 6.29 34.75
CA ARG A 95 14.12 7.16 33.75
C ARG A 95 13.85 6.68 32.33
N PHE A 96 13.83 5.38 32.06
CA PHE A 96 13.51 4.88 30.71
C PHE A 96 12.10 5.24 30.24
N ALA A 97 11.11 5.22 31.14
CA ALA A 97 9.75 5.63 30.82
C ALA A 97 9.68 7.14 30.55
N VAL A 98 10.30 7.94 31.42
CA VAL A 98 10.30 9.41 31.31
C VAL A 98 11.08 9.86 30.08
N ASP A 99 12.27 9.32 29.84
CA ASP A 99 13.11 9.65 28.69
C ASP A 99 12.40 9.25 27.38
N SER A 100 11.77 8.07 27.32
CA SER A 100 10.98 7.65 26.15
C SER A 100 9.79 8.58 25.89
N LEU A 101 9.05 8.94 26.94
CA LEU A 101 7.93 9.86 26.83
C LEU A 101 8.39 11.26 26.41
N ALA A 102 9.50 11.74 26.95
CA ALA A 102 10.10 13.01 26.57
C ALA A 102 10.47 13.02 25.08
N VAL A 103 11.07 11.94 24.56
CA VAL A 103 11.36 11.81 23.13
C VAL A 103 10.08 11.79 22.30
N VAL A 104 9.06 11.04 22.69
CA VAL A 104 7.75 11.05 22.00
C VAL A 104 7.18 12.45 21.94
N MET A 105 7.16 13.17 23.06
CA MET A 105 6.64 14.54 23.13
C MET A 105 7.45 15.50 22.24
N LEU A 106 8.78 15.39 22.24
CA LEU A 106 9.63 16.20 21.38
C LEU A 106 9.39 15.93 19.90
N VAL A 107 9.24 14.66 19.51
CA VAL A 107 8.93 14.25 18.13
C VAL A 107 7.54 14.76 17.72
N MET A 108 6.54 14.65 18.58
CA MET A 108 5.20 15.19 18.33
C MET A 108 5.18 16.71 18.18
N ILE A 109 5.85 17.43 19.09
CA ILE A 109 5.96 18.89 19.05
C ILE A 109 6.70 19.31 17.77
N GLY A 110 7.81 18.64 17.46
CA GLY A 110 8.54 18.84 16.22
C GLY A 110 7.63 18.67 15.02
N GLY A 111 6.95 17.53 14.91
CA GLY A 111 6.07 17.24 13.77
C GLY A 111 4.88 18.20 13.66
N ALA A 112 4.36 18.71 14.77
CA ALA A 112 3.32 19.74 14.76
C ALA A 112 3.84 21.09 14.24
N LEU A 113 5.09 21.45 14.57
CA LEU A 113 5.69 22.73 14.20
C LEU A 113 6.35 22.74 12.82
N LEU A 114 6.88 21.60 12.39
CA LEU A 114 7.70 21.43 11.18
C LEU A 114 7.12 20.38 10.22
N GLY A 115 5.82 20.06 10.38
CA GLY A 115 5.10 19.16 9.49
C GLY A 115 5.06 19.67 8.04
N PRO A 116 4.90 18.78 7.06
CA PRO A 116 4.87 19.19 5.66
C PRO A 116 3.65 20.07 5.40
N ALA A 117 3.87 21.20 4.72
CA ALA A 117 2.79 22.03 4.19
C ALA A 117 2.27 21.44 2.87
N PRO A 118 0.97 21.55 2.57
CA PRO A 118 0.43 21.17 1.27
C PRO A 118 1.19 21.87 0.13
N SER A 119 1.42 21.17 -0.99
CA SER A 119 1.88 21.81 -2.22
C SER A 119 0.91 22.93 -2.62
N ALA A 120 1.43 24.02 -3.17
CA ALA A 120 0.60 25.12 -3.68
C ALA A 120 -0.25 24.70 -4.89
N GLN A 121 0.12 23.62 -5.58
CA GLN A 121 -0.57 23.14 -6.75
C GLN A 121 -1.65 22.12 -6.36
N VAL A 122 -2.90 22.46 -6.67
CA VAL A 122 -4.08 21.65 -6.38
C VAL A 122 -4.68 21.19 -7.70
N TRP A 123 -4.81 19.88 -7.90
CA TRP A 123 -5.48 19.31 -9.08
C TRP A 123 -6.90 18.92 -8.72
N ARG A 124 -7.89 19.35 -9.50
CA ARG A 124 -9.24 18.79 -9.34
C ARG A 124 -9.26 17.38 -9.91
N THR A 125 -9.44 16.39 -9.04
CA THR A 125 -9.33 14.97 -9.39
C THR A 125 -10.70 14.29 -9.31
N ALA A 126 -11.05 13.48 -10.32
CA ALA A 126 -12.16 12.54 -10.27
C ALA A 126 -11.66 11.12 -10.02
N ILE A 127 -12.17 10.46 -8.98
CA ILE A 127 -11.96 9.02 -8.76
C ILE A 127 -13.22 8.30 -9.21
N VAL A 128 -13.09 7.47 -10.25
CA VAL A 128 -14.22 6.80 -10.91
C VAL A 128 -14.37 5.40 -10.35
N GLN A 129 -15.43 5.16 -9.58
CA GLN A 129 -15.66 3.87 -8.95
C GLN A 129 -16.83 3.15 -9.62
N GLY A 130 -16.51 2.31 -10.63
CA GLY A 130 -17.53 1.54 -11.33
C GLY A 130 -18.11 0.38 -10.51
N GLY A 131 -17.33 -0.16 -9.58
CA GLY A 131 -17.71 -1.32 -8.76
C GLY A 131 -17.76 -2.63 -9.55
N SER A 132 -17.70 -3.77 -8.85
CA SER A 132 -17.97 -5.07 -9.49
C SER A 132 -19.49 -5.24 -9.66
N PRO A 133 -19.96 -5.67 -10.84
CA PRO A 133 -21.37 -5.97 -11.06
C PRO A 133 -21.85 -7.22 -10.30
N CYS A 134 -20.92 -8.02 -9.77
CA CYS A 134 -21.17 -9.28 -9.11
C CYS A 134 -20.10 -9.52 -8.04
N PRO A 135 -20.11 -8.76 -6.93
CA PRO A 135 -19.07 -8.87 -5.90
C PRO A 135 -19.07 -10.29 -5.31
N GLN A 136 -17.86 -10.84 -5.07
CA GLN A 136 -17.62 -12.17 -4.49
C GLN A 136 -17.98 -13.38 -5.37
N ILE A 137 -18.54 -13.18 -6.58
CA ILE A 137 -18.88 -14.26 -7.51
C ILE A 137 -18.51 -13.88 -8.94
N HIS A 138 -18.04 -14.83 -9.74
CA HIS A 138 -17.80 -14.54 -11.15
C HIS A 138 -19.10 -14.57 -11.95
N CYS A 139 -19.32 -13.54 -12.76
CA CYS A 139 -20.45 -13.47 -13.68
C CYS A 139 -19.99 -13.34 -15.13
N GLN A 140 -20.90 -13.66 -16.07
CA GLN A 140 -20.60 -13.54 -17.49
C GLN A 140 -20.24 -12.12 -17.86
N ASN A 141 -19.19 -11.98 -18.67
CA ASN A 141 -18.67 -10.70 -19.17
C ASN A 141 -18.36 -9.69 -18.05
N GLU A 142 -17.93 -10.16 -16.88
CA GLU A 142 -17.62 -9.29 -15.72
C GLU A 142 -16.67 -8.14 -16.10
N THR A 143 -15.54 -8.44 -16.75
CA THR A 143 -14.55 -7.43 -17.17
C THR A 143 -15.12 -6.37 -18.11
N MET A 144 -15.94 -6.78 -19.08
CA MET A 144 -16.64 -5.87 -20.00
C MET A 144 -17.56 -4.92 -19.22
N ARG A 145 -18.39 -5.48 -18.34
CA ARG A 145 -19.37 -4.73 -17.56
C ARG A 145 -18.70 -3.75 -16.59
N ILE A 146 -17.54 -4.13 -16.02
CA ILE A 146 -16.72 -3.24 -15.20
C ILE A 146 -16.22 -2.08 -16.05
N TYR A 147 -15.61 -2.35 -17.21
CA TYR A 147 -15.15 -1.32 -18.14
C TYR A 147 -16.29 -0.36 -18.54
N GLU A 148 -17.42 -0.91 -18.99
CA GLU A 148 -18.61 -0.15 -19.40
C GLU A 148 -19.06 0.81 -18.30
N ARG A 149 -19.07 0.36 -17.05
CA ARG A 149 -19.47 1.18 -15.92
C ARG A 149 -18.47 2.31 -15.63
N HIS A 150 -17.17 2.06 -15.75
CA HIS A 150 -16.15 3.09 -15.57
C HIS A 150 -16.21 4.15 -16.67
N ILE A 151 -16.37 3.74 -17.94
CA ILE A 151 -16.48 4.68 -19.06
C ILE A 151 -17.79 5.47 -19.01
N GLU A 152 -18.90 4.87 -18.60
CA GLU A 152 -20.19 5.55 -18.38
C GLU A 152 -20.06 6.66 -17.33
N LEU A 153 -19.50 6.33 -16.16
CA LEU A 153 -19.28 7.31 -15.08
C LEU A 153 -18.30 8.41 -15.50
N THR A 154 -17.29 8.08 -16.30
CA THR A 154 -16.36 9.07 -16.85
C THR A 154 -17.05 10.03 -17.82
N ARG A 155 -17.95 9.51 -18.67
CA ARG A 155 -18.77 10.33 -19.59
C ARG A 155 -19.70 11.30 -18.86
N ALA A 156 -20.13 10.96 -17.63
CA ALA A 156 -20.96 11.84 -16.81
C ALA A 156 -20.18 13.01 -16.18
N ILE A 157 -18.84 12.99 -16.21
CA ILE A 157 -18.02 14.11 -15.74
C ILE A 157 -18.16 15.27 -16.73
N PRO A 158 -18.52 16.49 -16.30
CA PRO A 158 -18.63 17.63 -17.19
C PRO A 158 -17.28 18.03 -17.81
N ASP A 159 -17.29 18.46 -19.07
CA ASP A 159 -16.11 18.84 -19.84
C ASP A 159 -15.24 19.83 -19.08
N ARG A 160 -13.91 19.60 -19.08
CA ARG A 160 -12.89 20.52 -18.55
C ARG A 160 -13.13 20.96 -17.10
N THR A 161 -13.79 20.13 -16.29
CA THR A 161 -14.00 20.42 -14.86
C THR A 161 -12.96 19.78 -13.96
N VAL A 162 -12.19 18.82 -14.45
CA VAL A 162 -11.17 18.06 -13.72
C VAL A 162 -9.87 18.05 -14.50
N GLU A 163 -8.75 17.90 -13.81
CA GLU A 163 -7.39 17.84 -14.38
C GLU A 163 -6.81 16.42 -14.33
N PHE A 164 -7.40 15.56 -13.48
CA PHE A 164 -6.96 14.18 -13.29
C PHE A 164 -8.14 13.24 -13.10
N VAL A 165 -8.12 12.08 -13.75
CA VAL A 165 -9.12 11.02 -13.61
C VAL A 165 -8.42 9.72 -13.23
N VAL A 166 -8.93 9.04 -12.22
CA VAL A 166 -8.37 7.75 -11.74
C VAL A 166 -9.41 6.66 -11.85
N TRP A 167 -9.06 5.59 -12.55
CA TRP A 167 -9.77 4.32 -12.53
C TRP A 167 -9.04 3.35 -11.60
N PRO A 168 -9.73 2.72 -10.64
CA PRO A 168 -9.13 1.82 -9.65
C PRO A 168 -8.59 0.53 -10.29
N GLU A 169 -7.89 -0.26 -9.49
CA GLU A 169 -7.42 -1.59 -9.88
C GLU A 169 -8.55 -2.44 -10.47
N ASN A 170 -8.23 -3.20 -11.53
CA ASN A 170 -9.18 -4.06 -12.26
C ASN A 170 -10.36 -3.32 -12.94
N SER A 171 -10.23 -2.03 -13.28
CA SER A 171 -11.24 -1.33 -14.09
C SER A 171 -11.27 -1.78 -15.55
N VAL A 172 -10.15 -2.28 -16.06
CA VAL A 172 -10.01 -2.90 -17.39
C VAL A 172 -9.28 -4.24 -17.27
N GLY A 173 -9.46 -5.12 -18.25
CA GLY A 173 -8.70 -6.37 -18.31
C GLY A 173 -8.91 -7.13 -19.59
N THR A 174 -7.97 -8.00 -20.01
CA THR A 174 -8.10 -8.79 -21.24
C THR A 174 -9.47 -9.47 -21.36
N PRO A 175 -10.20 -9.35 -22.50
CA PRO A 175 -9.84 -8.64 -23.75
C PRO A 175 -10.34 -7.18 -23.83
N TRP A 176 -10.81 -6.61 -22.72
CA TRP A 176 -11.32 -5.24 -22.61
C TRP A 176 -10.29 -4.30 -21.97
N GLU A 177 -9.08 -4.25 -22.52
CA GLU A 177 -7.99 -3.38 -22.08
C GLU A 177 -7.33 -2.66 -23.27
N PRO A 178 -6.75 -1.46 -23.08
CA PRO A 178 -6.42 -0.57 -24.19
C PRO A 178 -5.28 -1.02 -25.12
N ASP A 179 -4.37 -1.89 -24.70
CA ASP A 179 -3.29 -2.34 -25.60
C ASP A 179 -3.79 -3.42 -26.57
N GLU A 180 -4.70 -4.31 -26.12
CA GLU A 180 -5.31 -5.38 -26.91
C GLU A 180 -6.63 -4.99 -27.59
N ASN A 181 -7.31 -3.92 -27.15
CA ASN A 181 -8.62 -3.52 -27.65
C ASN A 181 -8.66 -2.05 -28.10
N GLU A 182 -8.74 -1.86 -29.42
CA GLU A 182 -8.74 -0.53 -30.04
C GLU A 182 -9.97 0.31 -29.68
N GLU A 183 -11.14 -0.30 -29.49
CA GLU A 183 -12.35 0.42 -29.09
C GLU A 183 -12.20 0.99 -27.67
N VAL A 184 -11.70 0.18 -26.73
CA VAL A 184 -11.40 0.59 -25.36
C VAL A 184 -10.37 1.72 -25.34
N ARG A 185 -9.28 1.56 -26.09
CA ARG A 185 -8.23 2.57 -26.20
C ARG A 185 -8.77 3.89 -26.74
N THR A 186 -9.54 3.83 -27.82
CA THR A 186 -10.12 5.01 -28.47
C THR A 186 -11.06 5.74 -27.52
N ALA A 187 -11.94 5.01 -26.83
CA ALA A 187 -12.86 5.61 -25.86
C ALA A 187 -12.11 6.32 -24.71
N ILE A 188 -11.05 5.71 -24.16
CA ILE A 188 -10.21 6.34 -23.13
C ILE A 188 -9.55 7.62 -23.66
N ILE A 189 -8.94 7.55 -24.85
CA ILE A 189 -8.27 8.69 -25.50
C ILE A 189 -9.26 9.85 -25.75
N GLU A 190 -10.47 9.54 -26.21
CA GLU A 190 -11.51 10.54 -26.41
C GLU A 190 -11.93 11.21 -25.11
N GLN A 191 -12.05 10.46 -24.01
CA GLN A 191 -12.38 11.05 -22.72
C GLN A 191 -11.24 11.91 -22.18
N ALA A 192 -9.98 11.50 -22.34
CA ALA A 192 -8.82 12.30 -21.93
C ALA A 192 -8.82 13.67 -22.64
N ARG A 193 -9.06 13.66 -23.96
CA ARG A 193 -9.17 14.88 -24.78
C ARG A 193 -10.39 15.74 -24.47
N ARG A 194 -11.55 15.11 -24.27
CA ARG A 194 -12.80 15.83 -23.93
C ARG A 194 -12.66 16.54 -22.59
N LEU A 195 -12.09 15.86 -21.60
CA LEU A 195 -11.90 16.39 -20.26
C LEU A 195 -10.72 17.34 -20.16
N ASP A 196 -9.78 17.30 -21.13
CA ASP A 196 -8.50 18.01 -21.06
C ASP A 196 -7.73 17.63 -19.78
N ALA A 197 -7.71 16.32 -19.49
CA ALA A 197 -7.26 15.76 -18.22
C ALA A 197 -6.37 14.55 -18.42
N TYR A 198 -5.43 14.36 -17.49
CA TYR A 198 -4.68 13.11 -17.42
C TYR A 198 -5.59 11.98 -16.90
N MET A 199 -5.45 10.78 -17.47
CA MET A 199 -6.25 9.61 -17.05
C MET A 199 -5.34 8.45 -16.64
N LEU A 200 -5.39 8.06 -15.37
CA LEU A 200 -4.72 6.88 -14.84
C LEU A 200 -5.67 5.69 -14.88
N ILE A 201 -5.37 4.72 -15.74
CA ILE A 201 -6.20 3.54 -16.00
C ILE A 201 -5.50 2.30 -15.45
N SER A 202 -6.14 1.65 -14.50
CA SER A 202 -5.59 0.45 -13.85
C SER A 202 -6.31 -0.82 -14.31
N GLY A 203 -5.58 -1.90 -14.53
CA GLY A 203 -6.15 -3.12 -15.07
C GLY A 203 -5.21 -4.31 -15.11
N THR A 204 -5.63 -5.37 -15.81
CA THR A 204 -4.85 -6.61 -15.96
C THR A 204 -4.68 -7.02 -17.42
N ARG A 205 -3.56 -7.65 -17.75
CA ARG A 205 -3.31 -8.16 -19.11
C ARG A 205 -2.79 -9.58 -19.04
N ILE A 206 -3.40 -10.50 -19.80
CA ILE A 206 -2.92 -11.88 -19.91
C ILE A 206 -1.69 -11.88 -20.81
N VAL A 207 -0.58 -12.42 -20.32
CA VAL A 207 0.67 -12.51 -21.10
C VAL A 207 0.75 -13.87 -21.80
N ASP A 208 0.30 -14.93 -21.13
CA ASP A 208 0.16 -16.28 -21.67
C ASP A 208 -0.82 -17.10 -20.82
N ASP A 209 -1.00 -18.37 -21.17
CA ASP A 209 -1.95 -19.29 -20.52
C ASP A 209 -1.79 -19.33 -18.99
N GLY A 210 -0.58 -19.18 -18.46
CA GLY A 210 -0.27 -19.30 -17.04
C GLY A 210 0.04 -17.98 -16.34
N ARG A 211 0.14 -16.85 -17.06
CA ARG A 211 0.68 -15.61 -16.49
C ARG A 211 -0.07 -14.36 -16.93
N PHE A 212 -0.11 -13.38 -16.03
CA PHE A 212 -0.70 -12.07 -16.29
C PHE A 212 0.12 -10.96 -15.62
N ILE A 213 -0.15 -9.71 -16.00
CA ILE A 213 0.37 -8.52 -15.33
C ILE A 213 -0.79 -7.69 -14.80
N ASN A 214 -0.52 -6.95 -13.73
CA ASN A 214 -1.38 -5.91 -13.18
C ASN A 214 -0.69 -4.56 -13.43
N PHE A 215 -1.37 -3.64 -14.11
CA PHE A 215 -0.77 -2.43 -14.63
C PHE A 215 -1.58 -1.17 -14.30
N ASN A 216 -0.86 -0.04 -14.27
CA ASN A 216 -1.42 1.31 -14.27
C ASN A 216 -0.86 2.07 -15.48
N ALA A 217 -1.71 2.48 -16.42
CA ALA A 217 -1.34 3.22 -17.61
C ALA A 217 -1.80 4.68 -17.51
N LEU A 218 -0.90 5.64 -17.73
CA LEU A 218 -1.24 7.06 -17.71
C LEU A 218 -1.39 7.60 -19.14
N TYR A 219 -2.51 8.26 -19.40
CA TYR A 219 -2.79 8.98 -20.65
C TYR A 219 -2.77 10.49 -20.42
N SER A 220 -2.19 11.23 -21.36
CA SER A 220 -2.15 12.69 -21.37
C SER A 220 -3.47 13.30 -21.85
N PRO A 221 -3.74 14.60 -21.60
CA PRO A 221 -4.87 15.33 -22.19
C PRO A 221 -4.93 15.26 -23.73
N GLU A 222 -3.80 15.11 -24.40
CA GLU A 222 -3.72 14.94 -25.86
C GLU A 222 -4.09 13.52 -26.31
N GLY A 223 -4.35 12.61 -25.38
CA GLY A 223 -4.67 11.21 -25.63
C GLY A 223 -3.45 10.34 -25.92
N VAL A 224 -2.26 10.75 -25.45
CA VAL A 224 -1.03 9.96 -25.62
C VAL A 224 -0.77 9.11 -24.38
N LYS A 225 -0.47 7.82 -24.54
CA LYS A 225 -0.02 6.95 -23.44
C LYS A 225 1.39 7.39 -23.03
N ILE A 226 1.51 8.01 -21.85
CA ILE A 226 2.78 8.51 -21.30
C ILE A 226 3.66 7.35 -20.86
N GLY A 227 3.04 6.33 -20.25
CA GLY A 227 3.74 5.14 -19.80
C GLY A 227 2.81 4.16 -19.09
N GLU A 228 3.39 3.07 -18.62
CA GLU A 228 2.69 2.00 -17.91
C GLU A 228 3.55 1.45 -16.78
N TYR A 229 3.03 1.43 -15.55
CA TYR A 229 3.63 0.80 -14.38
C TYR A 229 3.07 -0.60 -14.20
N HIS A 230 3.94 -1.57 -13.89
CA HIS A 230 3.54 -2.94 -13.53
C HIS A 230 3.71 -3.18 -12.03
N LYS A 231 2.69 -3.76 -11.40
CA LYS A 231 2.68 -4.04 -9.96
C LYS A 231 3.89 -4.89 -9.55
N ARG A 232 4.67 -4.37 -8.61
CA ARG A 232 5.95 -4.97 -8.20
C ARG A 232 5.85 -6.05 -7.13
N HIS A 233 4.88 -5.92 -6.23
CA HIS A 233 4.70 -6.83 -5.09
C HIS A 233 3.34 -7.52 -5.20
N PRO A 234 3.27 -8.70 -5.83
CA PRO A 234 2.03 -9.48 -5.86
C PRO A 234 1.69 -10.04 -4.48
N VAL A 235 0.41 -10.21 -4.22
CA VAL A 235 -0.09 -10.82 -2.99
C VAL A 235 0.07 -12.34 -3.06
N PRO A 236 0.83 -12.98 -2.14
CA PRO A 236 0.94 -14.43 -2.09
C PRO A 236 -0.41 -15.10 -1.85
N PHE A 237 -0.66 -16.19 -2.58
CA PHE A 237 -1.91 -16.96 -2.59
C PHE A 237 -3.16 -16.20 -3.09
N GLY A 238 -3.03 -14.93 -3.49
CA GLY A 238 -4.10 -14.15 -4.12
C GLY A 238 -3.83 -13.84 -5.59
N GLU A 239 -2.60 -13.41 -5.89
CA GLU A 239 -2.18 -13.03 -7.25
C GLU A 239 -1.14 -13.99 -7.84
N PHE A 240 -0.52 -14.82 -7.00
CA PHE A 240 0.35 -15.90 -7.41
C PHE A 240 0.37 -16.99 -6.33
N VAL A 241 0.78 -18.21 -6.68
CA VAL A 241 0.91 -19.31 -5.72
C VAL A 241 2.39 -19.63 -5.49
N PRO A 242 2.98 -19.25 -4.33
CA PRO A 242 4.34 -19.64 -3.99
C PRO A 242 4.48 -21.16 -3.98
N LEU A 243 5.52 -21.69 -4.61
CA LEU A 243 5.80 -23.13 -4.66
C LEU A 243 4.58 -23.96 -5.14
N ARG A 244 3.84 -23.48 -6.14
CA ARG A 244 2.59 -24.09 -6.67
C ARG A 244 2.59 -25.62 -6.76
N GLY A 245 3.72 -26.22 -7.18
CA GLY A 245 3.86 -27.69 -7.26
C GLY A 245 3.74 -28.43 -5.92
N LEU A 246 4.04 -27.79 -4.79
CA LEU A 246 3.87 -28.38 -3.45
C LEU A 246 2.46 -28.21 -2.91
N PHE A 247 1.72 -27.18 -3.33
CA PHE A 247 0.39 -26.84 -2.80
C PHE A 247 -0.78 -27.23 -3.71
N GLY A 248 -0.53 -27.96 -4.80
CA GLY A 248 -1.59 -28.38 -5.74
C GLY A 248 -2.70 -29.26 -5.14
N PHE A 249 -2.54 -29.72 -3.90
CA PHE A 249 -3.58 -30.45 -3.16
C PHE A 249 -4.63 -29.55 -2.49
N VAL A 250 -4.45 -28.21 -2.50
CA VAL A 250 -5.36 -27.24 -1.87
C VAL A 250 -6.35 -26.68 -2.92
N PRO A 251 -7.62 -27.11 -2.93
CA PRO A 251 -8.57 -26.76 -4.01
C PRO A 251 -8.85 -25.25 -4.13
N GLN A 252 -8.69 -24.49 -3.05
CA GLN A 252 -8.89 -23.04 -3.06
C GLN A 252 -7.89 -22.32 -3.95
N LEU A 253 -6.71 -22.91 -4.20
CA LEU A 253 -5.68 -22.30 -5.05
C LEU A 253 -6.04 -22.34 -6.54
N ASP A 254 -7.06 -23.11 -6.93
CA ASP A 254 -7.61 -23.11 -8.29
C ASP A 254 -8.28 -21.78 -8.64
N GLN A 255 -8.63 -20.96 -7.62
CA GLN A 255 -9.10 -19.58 -7.81
C GLN A 255 -8.00 -18.63 -8.30
N VAL A 256 -6.73 -19.06 -8.26
CA VAL A 256 -5.57 -18.34 -8.79
C VAL A 256 -4.97 -19.16 -9.94
N PRO A 257 -5.66 -19.23 -11.10
CA PRO A 257 -5.27 -20.10 -12.21
C PRO A 257 -4.01 -19.61 -12.94
N ARG A 258 -3.65 -18.33 -12.77
CA ARG A 258 -2.47 -17.69 -13.38
C ARG A 258 -1.64 -17.01 -12.31
N ASP A 259 -0.33 -16.99 -12.51
CA ASP A 259 0.61 -16.29 -11.64
C ASP A 259 0.92 -14.89 -12.19
N MET A 260 0.77 -13.86 -11.35
CA MET A 260 1.10 -12.49 -11.71
C MET A 260 2.62 -12.32 -11.87
N ILE A 261 3.04 -11.74 -12.99
CA ILE A 261 4.43 -11.33 -13.22
C ILE A 261 4.67 -10.01 -12.47
N SER A 262 5.73 -9.99 -11.66
CA SER A 262 6.13 -8.79 -10.92
C SER A 262 6.82 -7.77 -11.84
N GLY A 263 6.43 -6.51 -11.73
CA GLY A 263 7.16 -5.39 -12.32
C GLY A 263 8.56 -5.24 -11.72
N THR A 264 9.51 -4.77 -12.52
CA THR A 264 10.94 -4.66 -12.11
C THR A 264 11.37 -3.24 -11.75
N GLN A 265 10.61 -2.22 -12.18
CA GLN A 265 10.98 -0.82 -12.04
C GLN A 265 9.93 -0.03 -11.26
N SER A 266 10.40 0.94 -10.47
CA SER A 266 9.53 2.02 -9.99
C SER A 266 9.36 3.01 -11.13
N ILE A 267 8.15 3.51 -11.33
CA ILE A 267 7.85 4.46 -12.40
C ILE A 267 7.23 5.70 -11.77
N VAL A 268 7.71 6.85 -12.21
CA VAL A 268 7.12 8.14 -11.94
C VAL A 268 6.80 8.75 -13.29
N PHE A 269 5.54 9.10 -13.51
CA PHE A 269 5.09 9.71 -14.74
C PHE A 269 5.32 11.22 -14.70
N PRO A 270 6.11 11.78 -15.63
CA PRO A 270 6.23 13.22 -15.75
C PRO A 270 4.93 13.79 -16.35
N THR A 271 4.44 14.88 -15.78
CA THR A 271 3.35 15.69 -16.32
C THR A 271 3.82 17.15 -16.43
N GLU A 272 3.12 17.96 -17.24
CA GLU A 272 3.42 19.40 -17.29
C GLU A 272 3.23 20.10 -15.94
N GLN A 273 2.45 19.47 -15.07
CA GLN A 273 2.01 19.99 -13.79
C GLN A 273 2.75 19.33 -12.61
N GLY A 274 3.76 18.49 -12.86
CA GLY A 274 4.54 17.82 -11.82
C GLY A 274 4.82 16.36 -12.12
N ILE A 275 4.72 15.52 -11.09
CA ILE A 275 4.99 14.09 -11.19
C ILE A 275 3.87 13.29 -10.54
N VAL A 276 3.50 12.17 -11.16
CA VAL A 276 2.60 11.16 -10.59
C VAL A 276 3.40 9.89 -10.37
N GLY A 277 3.58 9.48 -9.12
CA GLY A 277 4.40 8.32 -8.74
C GLY A 277 3.78 7.49 -7.62
#